data_AF-A0A376MHY9-F1
#
_entry.id   AF-A0A376MHY9-F1
#
_cell.length_a   1.000
_cell.length_b   1.000
_cell.length_c   1.000
_cell.angle_alpha   90.00
_cell.angle_beta   90.00
_cell.angle_gamma   90.00
#
_symmetry.space_group_name_H-M   'P 1'
#
loop_
_entity.id
_entity.type
_entity.pdbx_description
1 polymer ?
#
loop_
_entity_poly.entity_id
_entity_poly.type
_entity_poly.pdbx_seq_one_letter_code
_entity_poly.pdbx_strand_id
1 'polypeptide(L)'
;MAVSTADNLGTAFVDNYGTLTLNSTSAWQLTNNISGYGNVRKTGAGALNISDNAKWTGMTDIIQGTVILGNADSPVMLGSNQVIVEEQGKLSGFGGVAGNLSIVV
;
A
#
# COMPACT_ATOMS: atom_id res chain seq x y z
N MET A 1 -11.75 7.01 3.54
CA MET A 1 -11.45 7.98 2.47
C MET A 1 -10.97 7.19 1.25
N ALA A 2 -11.43 7.51 0.03
CA ALA A 2 -11.01 6.82 -1.18
C ALA A 2 -10.24 7.78 -2.10
N VAL A 3 -9.09 7.34 -2.59
CA VAL A 3 -8.13 8.12 -3.35
C VAL A 3 -7.80 7.35 -4.61
N SER A 4 -8.16 7.88 -5.78
CA SER A 4 -7.99 7.19 -7.06
C SER A 4 -6.76 7.58 -7.86
N THR A 5 -6.06 8.66 -7.49
CA THR A 5 -4.82 9.14 -8.14
C THR A 5 -3.92 9.87 -7.13
N ALA A 6 -2.63 10.02 -7.45
CA ALA A 6 -1.67 10.79 -6.64
C ALA A 6 -2.15 12.22 -6.36
N ASP A 7 -2.75 12.86 -7.36
CA ASP A 7 -3.17 14.26 -7.30
C ASP A 7 -4.22 14.52 -6.21
N ASN A 8 -5.00 13.51 -5.85
CA ASN A 8 -5.99 13.61 -4.77
C ASN A 8 -5.34 13.73 -3.38
N LEU A 9 -4.08 13.34 -3.21
CA LEU A 9 -3.31 13.50 -1.97
C LEU A 9 -2.38 14.72 -2.00
N GLY A 10 -2.14 15.31 -3.18
CA GLY A 10 -1.14 16.36 -3.35
C GLY A 10 0.25 15.89 -2.91
N THR A 11 1.01 16.76 -2.24
CA THR A 11 2.35 16.44 -1.68
C THR A 11 2.35 16.29 -0.16
N ALA A 12 1.17 16.29 0.47
CA ALA A 12 1.05 16.32 1.92
C ALA A 12 1.36 14.96 2.57
N PHE A 13 1.74 15.03 3.85
CA PHE A 13 1.76 13.88 4.75
C PHE A 13 0.33 13.45 5.07
N VAL A 14 0.09 12.14 5.09
CA VAL A 14 -1.23 11.57 5.40
C VAL A 14 -1.13 10.80 6.71
N ASP A 15 -1.68 11.36 7.78
CA ASP A 15 -1.82 10.65 9.06
C ASP A 15 -3.17 9.91 9.08
N ASN A 16 -3.12 8.62 8.76
CA ASN A 16 -4.28 7.75 8.69
C ASN A 16 -4.55 7.06 10.02
N TYR A 17 -5.66 7.42 10.66
CA TYR A 17 -6.20 6.74 11.85
C TYR A 17 -7.48 5.95 11.57
N GLY A 18 -7.96 5.95 10.32
CA GLY A 18 -9.18 5.26 9.89
C GLY A 18 -8.88 4.26 8.79
N THR A 19 -9.68 4.28 7.73
CA THR A 19 -9.43 3.46 6.53
C THR A 19 -9.15 4.35 5.33
N LEU A 20 -7.98 4.14 4.71
CA LEU A 20 -7.56 4.76 3.47
C LEU A 20 -7.64 3.76 2.32
N THR A 21 -8.45 4.05 1.32
CA THR A 21 -8.55 3.24 0.11
C THR A 21 -7.77 3.89 -1.02
N LEU A 22 -6.77 3.18 -1.53
CA LEU A 22 -5.97 3.56 -2.69
C LEU A 22 -6.52 2.80 -3.90
N ASN A 23 -7.29 3.47 -4.75
CA ASN A 23 -7.93 2.88 -5.91
C ASN A 23 -7.17 3.21 -7.19
N SER A 24 -6.16 2.41 -7.52
CA SER A 24 -5.33 2.63 -8.71
C SER A 24 -5.81 1.76 -9.87
N THR A 25 -6.30 2.36 -10.96
CA THR A 25 -6.65 1.64 -12.19
C THR A 25 -5.50 1.54 -13.19
N SER A 26 -4.49 2.40 -13.06
CA SER A 26 -3.23 2.40 -13.81
C SER A 26 -2.02 2.33 -12.86
N ALA A 27 -0.81 2.37 -13.40
CA ALA A 27 0.39 2.43 -12.57
C ALA A 27 0.47 3.77 -11.80
N TRP A 28 0.66 3.69 -10.49
CA TRP A 28 0.78 4.84 -9.60
C TRP A 28 2.04 4.70 -8.74
N GLN A 29 2.91 5.70 -8.78
CA GLN A 29 3.99 5.90 -7.82
C GLN A 29 3.46 6.63 -6.60
N LEU A 30 3.34 5.95 -5.46
CA LEU A 30 2.92 6.59 -4.23
C LEU A 30 4.11 7.38 -3.67
N THR A 31 4.01 8.70 -3.66
CA THR A 31 5.07 9.61 -3.16
C THR A 31 4.76 10.19 -1.79
N ASN A 32 3.48 10.24 -1.41
CA ASN A 32 3.05 10.76 -0.11
C ASN A 32 3.53 9.84 1.02
N ASN A 33 4.09 10.42 2.08
CA ASN A 33 4.35 9.67 3.29
C ASN A 33 3.05 9.48 4.06
N ILE A 34 2.64 8.22 4.18
CA ILE A 34 1.42 7.82 4.88
C ILE A 34 1.85 7.16 6.19
N SER A 35 1.27 7.62 7.29
CA SER A 35 1.61 7.20 8.65
C SER A 35 0.34 6.89 9.46
N GLY A 36 0.50 6.36 10.67
CA GLY A 36 -0.59 6.11 11.62
C GLY A 36 -1.04 4.65 11.70
N TYR A 37 -1.99 4.39 12.59
CA TYR A 37 -2.46 3.03 12.94
C TYR A 37 -3.66 2.58 12.11
N GLY A 38 -4.15 3.42 11.20
CA GLY A 38 -5.28 3.11 10.35
C GLY A 38 -4.97 2.06 9.28
N ASN A 39 -6.04 1.49 8.73
CA ASN A 39 -5.97 0.47 7.69
C ASN A 39 -5.81 1.08 6.30
N VAL A 40 -5.13 0.36 5.42
CA VAL A 40 -4.97 0.71 4.01
C VAL A 40 -5.59 -0.39 3.14
N ARG A 41 -6.39 0.00 2.15
CA ARG A 41 -7.00 -0.93 1.19
C ARG A 41 -6.54 -0.58 -0.23
N LYS A 42 -5.95 -1.52 -0.95
CA LYS A 42 -5.58 -1.37 -2.36
C LYS A 42 -6.65 -2.01 -3.24
N THR A 43 -7.28 -1.19 -4.08
CA THR A 43 -8.24 -1.62 -5.10
C THR A 43 -7.81 -1.15 -6.50
N GLY A 44 -8.53 -1.59 -7.52
CA GLY A 44 -8.25 -1.27 -8.92
C GLY A 44 -7.11 -2.12 -9.50
N ALA A 45 -7.19 -2.41 -10.79
CA ALA A 45 -6.28 -3.34 -11.47
C ALA A 45 -4.83 -2.82 -11.62
N GLY A 46 -4.60 -1.53 -11.37
CA GLY A 46 -3.30 -0.89 -11.53
C GLY A 46 -2.27 -1.29 -10.48
N ALA A 47 -1.00 -1.06 -10.82
CA ALA A 47 0.13 -1.29 -9.92
C ALA A 47 0.39 -0.06 -9.04
N LEU A 48 0.44 -0.25 -7.72
CA LEU A 48 0.85 0.75 -6.75
C LEU A 48 2.31 0.49 -6.36
N ASN A 49 3.20 1.41 -6.73
CA ASN A 49 4.62 1.35 -6.38
C ASN A 49 4.83 2.15 -5.10
N ILE A 50 5.44 1.50 -4.11
CA ILE A 50 5.70 2.03 -2.78
C ILE A 50 7.21 2.12 -2.59
N SER A 51 7.64 3.26 -2.05
CA SER A 51 9.03 3.53 -1.68
C SER A 51 9.12 3.69 -0.16
N ASP A 52 9.98 4.55 0.38
CA ASP A 52 10.25 4.68 1.82
C ASP A 52 9.15 5.45 2.60
N ASN A 53 7.92 5.41 2.08
CA ASN A 53 6.80 6.27 2.45
C ASN A 53 5.60 5.50 3.05
N ALA A 54 5.78 4.20 3.34
CA ALA A 54 4.75 3.32 3.89
C ALA A 54 4.91 3.02 5.38
N LYS A 55 4.75 4.07 6.21
CA LYS A 55 4.96 4.03 7.66
C LYS A 55 3.68 3.75 8.46
N TRP A 56 2.57 3.40 7.80
CA TRP A 56 1.36 2.99 8.50
C TRP A 56 1.52 1.60 9.09
N THR A 57 0.95 1.39 10.27
CA THR A 57 1.11 0.15 11.04
C THR A 57 -0.17 -0.66 11.17
N GLY A 58 -1.30 -0.14 10.69
CA GLY A 58 -2.56 -0.87 10.61
C GLY A 58 -2.54 -1.99 9.57
N MET A 59 -3.70 -2.61 9.33
CA MET A 59 -3.85 -3.68 8.34
C MET A 59 -3.69 -3.11 6.92
N THR A 60 -2.99 -3.84 6.05
CA THR A 60 -3.04 -3.62 4.59
C THR A 60 -3.84 -4.74 3.93
N ASP A 61 -4.87 -4.37 3.17
CA ASP A 61 -5.75 -5.28 2.43
C ASP A 61 -5.58 -5.03 0.93
N ILE A 62 -4.98 -5.98 0.21
CA ILE A 62 -4.72 -5.92 -1.23
C ILE A 62 -5.80 -6.72 -1.93
N ILE A 63 -6.86 -6.00 -2.31
CA ILE A 63 -8.08 -6.59 -2.87
C ILE A 63 -7.91 -6.83 -4.36
N GLN A 64 -7.29 -5.87 -5.07
CA GLN A 64 -7.07 -5.96 -6.50
C GLN A 64 -5.80 -5.24 -6.96
N GLY A 65 -5.20 -5.79 -8.01
CA GLY A 65 -4.02 -5.21 -8.66
C GLY A 65 -2.74 -5.61 -7.93
N THR A 66 -1.68 -4.85 -8.14
CA THR A 66 -0.37 -5.18 -7.55
C THR A 66 0.12 -4.07 -6.64
N VAL A 67 0.64 -4.44 -5.47
CA VAL A 67 1.51 -3.58 -4.65
C VAL A 67 2.95 -3.99 -4.88
N ILE A 68 3.80 -3.04 -5.28
CA ILE A 68 5.21 -3.24 -5.58
C ILE A 68 6.03 -2.48 -4.53
N LEU A 69 6.81 -3.20 -3.74
CA LEU A 69 7.67 -2.66 -2.70
C LEU A 69 9.08 -2.40 -3.24
N GLY A 70 9.55 -1.15 -3.19
CA GLY A 70 10.95 -0.81 -3.40
C GLY A 70 11.57 -1.32 -4.71
N ASN A 71 12.91 -1.34 -4.72
CA ASN A 71 13.72 -1.92 -5.78
C ASN A 71 14.99 -2.56 -5.18
N ALA A 72 15.84 -3.17 -6.02
CA ALA A 72 17.02 -3.90 -5.57
C ALA A 72 17.99 -3.06 -4.72
N ASP A 73 18.11 -1.75 -5.00
CA ASP A 73 19.00 -0.83 -4.30
C ASP A 73 18.34 -0.20 -3.06
N SER A 74 17.01 -0.28 -2.95
CA SER A 74 16.22 0.36 -1.91
C SER A 74 15.02 -0.52 -1.54
N PRO A 75 15.24 -1.58 -0.76
CA PRO A 75 14.17 -2.46 -0.33
C PRO A 75 13.24 -1.74 0.68
N VAL A 76 11.95 -2.09 0.65
CA VAL A 76 10.93 -1.44 1.50
C VAL A 76 10.29 -2.45 2.45
N MET A 77 10.23 -2.12 3.74
CA MET A 77 9.45 -2.87 4.73
C MET A 77 8.12 -2.16 4.98
N LEU A 78 7.00 -2.84 4.72
CA LEU A 78 5.69 -2.36 5.15
C LEU A 78 5.59 -2.45 6.67
N GLY A 79 5.29 -1.32 7.32
CA GLY A 79 5.09 -1.25 8.77
C GLY A 79 3.82 -1.95 9.27
N SER A 80 2.98 -2.45 8.37
CA SER A 80 1.71 -3.08 8.69
C SER A 80 1.86 -4.31 9.58
N ASN A 81 1.00 -4.41 10.59
CA ASN A 81 0.91 -5.58 11.48
C ASN A 81 0.32 -6.83 10.79
N GLN A 82 -0.46 -6.63 9.74
CA GLN A 82 -1.06 -7.67 8.93
C GLN A 82 -1.20 -7.18 7.50
N VAL A 83 -0.82 -8.03 6.56
CA VAL A 83 -1.07 -7.85 5.13
C VAL A 83 -1.90 -9.01 4.64
N ILE A 84 -3.02 -8.70 4.01
CA ILE A 84 -3.91 -9.67 3.37
C ILE A 84 -3.81 -9.44 1.86
N VAL A 85 -3.50 -10.48 1.12
CA VAL A 85 -3.56 -10.49 -0.34
C VAL A 85 -4.77 -11.34 -0.72
N GLU A 86 -5.83 -10.68 -1.17
CA GLU A 86 -7.03 -11.34 -1.65
C GLU A 86 -6.78 -11.98 -3.03
N GLU A 87 -7.73 -12.78 -3.51
CA GLU A 87 -7.61 -13.58 -4.75
C GLU A 87 -7.14 -12.77 -5.98
N GLN A 88 -7.58 -11.51 -6.11
CA GLN A 88 -7.26 -10.63 -7.23
C GLN A 88 -6.09 -9.67 -6.93
N GLY A 89 -5.53 -9.76 -5.74
CA GLY A 89 -4.42 -8.96 -5.26
C GLY A 89 -3.07 -9.64 -5.51
N LYS A 90 -2.03 -8.82 -5.60
CA LYS A 90 -0.64 -9.30 -5.62
C LYS A 90 0.24 -8.37 -4.81
N LEU A 91 1.15 -8.96 -4.04
CA LEU A 91 2.27 -8.26 -3.42
C LEU A 91 3.57 -8.72 -4.09
N SER A 92 4.42 -7.79 -4.52
CA SER A 92 5.74 -8.08 -5.11
C SER A 92 6.76 -7.00 -4.76
N GLY A 93 7.99 -7.14 -5.27
CA GLY A 93 9.06 -6.16 -5.14
C GLY A 93 10.21 -6.67 -4.29
N PHE A 94 11.03 -5.74 -3.81
CA PHE A 94 12.20 -5.96 -2.97
C PHE A 94 11.89 -5.41 -1.58
N GLY A 95 11.73 -6.29 -0.60
CA GLY A 95 11.26 -5.88 0.71
C GLY A 95 10.51 -6.97 1.46
N GLY A 96 9.68 -6.54 2.41
CA GLY A 96 8.90 -7.44 3.25
C GLY A 96 7.79 -6.73 4.01
N VAL A 97 7.17 -7.49 4.91
CA VAL A 97 6.13 -7.01 5.83
C VAL A 97 6.65 -7.17 7.25
N ALA A 98 6.44 -6.17 8.11
CA ALA A 98 6.85 -6.25 9.51
C ALA A 98 6.01 -7.26 10.29
N GLY A 99 4.73 -7.40 9.92
CA GLY A 99 3.79 -8.32 10.56
C GLY A 99 3.48 -9.57 9.75
N ASN A 100 2.27 -10.10 9.92
CA ASN A 100 1.83 -11.33 9.28
C ASN A 100 1.46 -11.10 7.81
N LEU A 101 1.82 -12.03 6.93
CA LEU A 101 1.32 -12.08 5.55
C LEU A 101 0.33 -13.22 5.41
N SER A 102 -0.90 -12.91 5.00
CA SER A 102 -1.93 -13.87 4.64
C SER A 102 -2.25 -13.76 3.16
N ILE A 103 -2.27 -14.88 2.45
CA ILE A 103 -2.64 -14.95 1.03
C ILE A 103 -3.88 -15.81 0.93
N VAL A 104 -4.94 -15.24 0.36
CA VAL A 104 -6.18 -15.94 0.08
C VAL A 104 -6.05 -16.56 -1.30
N VAL A 105 -6.25 -17.87 -1.39
CA VAL A 105 -6.15 -18.69 -2.62
C VAL A 105 -7.50 -19.28 -3.00
#